data_AF-A0A450SKY8-F1
#
_entry.id   AF-A0A450SKY8-F1
#
_cell.length_a   1.000
_cell.length_b   1.000
_cell.length_c   1.000
_cell.angle_alpha   90.00
_cell.angle_beta   90.00
_cell.angle_gamma   90.00
#
_symmetry.space_group_name_H-M   'P 1'
#
loop_
_entity.id
_entity.type
_entity.pdbx_description
1 polymer ?
#
loop_
_entity_poly.entity_id
_entity_poly.type
_entity_poly.pdbx_seq_one_letter_code
_entity_poly.pdbx_strand_id
1 'polypeptide(L)' 'MDTHSIAYRFNALPADSRKEVLDFIDFLTAKRSRETTSDPFNFTWEGGLYDLKDKYNSVSLQHRSMEWR' A
#
# COMPACT_ATOMS: atom_id res chain seq x y z
N MET A 1 1.73 28.55 13.18
CA MET A 1 2.90 27.83 13.72
C MET A 1 4.13 28.60 13.26
N ASP A 2 4.73 29.37 14.17
CA ASP A 2 5.87 30.23 13.83
C ASP A 2 7.12 29.42 13.51
N THR A 3 7.60 29.55 12.27
CA THR A 3 8.83 28.93 11.75
C THR A 3 10.05 29.25 12.63
N HIS A 4 10.02 30.40 13.32
CA HIS A 4 11.06 30.88 14.22
C HIS A 4 11.23 30.01 15.47
N SER A 5 10.15 29.41 16.00
CA SER A 5 10.26 28.57 17.21
C SER A 5 10.88 27.19 16.92
N ILE A 6 10.71 26.68 15.69
CA ILE A 6 11.28 25.42 15.24
C ILE A 6 12.79 25.53 15.05
N ALA A 7 13.27 26.63 14.45
CA ALA A 7 14.70 26.85 14.25
C ALA A 7 15.47 26.98 15.58
N TYR A 8 14.86 27.62 16.59
CA TYR A 8 15.45 27.73 17.92
C TYR A 8 15.59 26.35 18.59
N ARG A 9 14.51 25.55 18.55
CA ARG A 9 14.51 24.19 19.11
C ARG A 9 15.45 23.24 18.36
N PHE A 10 15.62 23.43 17.05
CA PHE A 10 16.56 22.67 16.22
C PHE A 10 18.03 22.95 16.56
N ASN A 11 18.37 24.22 16.80
CA ASN A 11 19.74 24.61 17.19
C ASN A 11 20.10 24.21 18.63
N ALA A 12 19.11 24.15 19.52
CA ALA A 12 19.28 23.69 20.90
C ALA A 12 19.51 22.17 21.03
N LEU A 13 19.29 21.40 19.95
CA LEU A 13 19.45 19.94 19.97
C LEU A 13 20.92 19.51 19.77
N PRO A 14 21.35 18.40 20.40
CA PRO A 14 22.63 17.75 20.11
C PRO A 14 22.74 17.37 18.62
N ALA A 15 23.99 17.28 18.13
CA ALA A 15 24.25 17.01 16.71
C ALA A 15 23.63 15.70 16.21
N ASP A 16 23.57 14.67 17.07
CA ASP A 16 22.96 13.38 16.74
C ASP A 16 21.45 13.48 16.53
N SER A 17 20.75 14.21 17.41
CA SER A 17 19.31 14.41 17.32
C SER A 17 18.90 15.28 16.13
N ARG A 18 19.77 16.19 15.66
CA ARG A 18 19.51 16.95 14.42
C ARG A 18 19.45 16.04 13.20
N LYS A 19 20.27 14.99 13.17
CA LYS A 19 20.28 14.00 12.09
C LYS A 19 18.98 13.20 12.05
N GLU A 20 18.49 12.79 13.22
CA GLU A 20 17.22 12.07 13.36
C GLU A 20 16.02 12.93 12.94
N VAL A 21 16.03 14.22 13.27
CA VAL A 21 14.99 15.17 12.83
C VAL A 21 14.98 15.33 11.31
N LEU A 22 16.15 15.43 10.67
CA LEU A 22 16.25 15.47 9.21
C LEU A 22 15.71 14.18 8.57
N ASP A 23 16.11 13.03 9.11
CA ASP A 23 15.64 11.73 8.64
C ASP A 23 14.11 11.59 8.79
N PHE A 24 13.55 12.16 9.87
CA PHE A 24 12.11 12.18 10.09
C PHE A 24 11.37 13.10 9.10
N ILE A 25 11.95 14.24 8.73
CA ILE A 25 11.38 15.13 7.69
C ILE A 25 11.37 14.42 6.33
N ASP A 26 12.47 13.75 5.99
CA ASP A 26 12.58 12.96 4.75
C ASP A 26 11.57 11.80 4.75
N PHE A 27 11.44 11.09 5.88
CA PHE A 27 10.45 10.03 6.06
C PHE A 27 9.02 10.54 5.87
N LEU A 28 8.64 11.66 6.50
CA LEU A 28 7.29 12.21 6.37
C LEU A 28 6.99 12.67 4.94
N THR A 29 7.99 13.23 4.25
CA THR A 29 7.88 13.65 2.85
C THR A 29 7.68 12.45 1.92
N ALA A 30 8.47 11.39 2.12
CA ALA A 30 8.39 10.15 1.34
C ALA A 30 7.12 9.33 1.67
N LYS A 31 6.66 9.34 2.92
CA LYS A 31 5.43 8.65 3.33
C LYS A 31 4.20 9.27 2.66
N ARG A 32 4.13 10.61 2.63
CA ARG A 32 3.00 11.33 2.04
C ARG A 32 2.88 11.10 0.53
N SER A 33 4.00 10.97 -0.19
CA SER A 33 3.96 10.64 -1.62
C SER A 33 3.44 9.22 -1.86
N ARG A 34 3.82 8.25 -1.01
CA ARG A 34 3.41 6.84 -1.13
C ARG A 34 1.93 6.61 -0.84
N GLU A 35 1.34 7.35 0.09
CA GLU A 35 -0.09 7.29 0.41
C GLU A 35 -0.96 7.89 -0.73
N THR A 36 -0.43 8.85 -1.49
CA THR A 36 -1.16 9.48 -2.60
C THR A 36 -1.07 8.73 -3.93
N THR A 37 -0.10 7.82 -4.09
CA THR A 37 0.15 7.11 -5.36
C THR A 37 -0.33 5.66 -5.36
N SER A 38 -0.99 5.20 -4.31
CA SER A 38 -1.67 3.91 -4.39
C SER A 38 -2.90 4.10 -5.27
N ASP A 39 -2.82 3.69 -6.54
CA ASP A 39 -4.01 3.50 -7.36
C ASP A 39 -5.04 2.73 -6.52
N PRO A 40 -6.32 3.15 -6.52
CA PRO A 40 -7.35 2.42 -5.81
C PRO A 40 -7.32 0.97 -6.30
N PHE A 41 -7.28 0.02 -5.36
CA PHE A 41 -7.29 -1.40 -5.68
C PHE A 41 -8.59 -1.71 -6.44
N ASN A 42 -8.49 -1.83 -7.76
CA ASN A 42 -9.64 -2.05 -8.62
C ASN A 42 -9.89 -3.55 -8.75
N PHE A 43 -11.06 -4.01 -8.32
CA PHE A 43 -11.54 -5.39 -8.47
C PHE A 43 -11.93 -5.70 -9.93
N THR A 44 -11.12 -5.30 -10.90
CA THR A 44 -11.39 -5.51 -12.34
C THR A 44 -11.46 -6.99 -12.73
N TRP A 45 -10.92 -7.87 -11.89
CA TRP A 45 -11.00 -9.33 -12.06
C TRP A 45 -12.32 -9.92 -11.56
N GLU A 46 -13.07 -9.21 -10.72
CA GLU A 46 -14.35 -9.69 -10.19
C GLU A 46 -15.34 -9.89 -11.34
N GLY A 47 -15.96 -11.06 -11.40
CA GLY A 47 -16.90 -11.41 -12.48
C GLY A 47 -16.26 -11.85 -13.79
N GLY A 48 -14.93 -11.90 -13.92
CA GLY A 48 -14.25 -12.37 -15.14
C GLY A 48 -14.53 -13.83 -15.53
N LEU A 49 -15.09 -14.62 -14.62
CA LEU A 49 -15.50 -16.01 -14.84
C LEU A 49 -17.03 -16.18 -14.87
N TYR A 50 -17.80 -15.09 -14.92
CA TYR A 50 -19.26 -15.14 -14.90
C TYR A 50 -19.82 -15.99 -16.06
N ASP A 51 -19.24 -15.85 -17.26
CA ASP A 51 -19.65 -16.60 -18.46
C ASP A 51 -19.40 -18.12 -18.39
N LEU A 52 -18.57 -18.56 -17.43
CA LEU A 52 -18.26 -19.97 -17.21
C LEU A 52 -19.19 -20.61 -16.19
N LYS A 53 -19.94 -19.81 -15.42
CA LYS A 53 -20.90 -20.28 -14.41
C LYS A 53 -21.99 -21.15 -15.03
N ASP A 54 -22.46 -20.81 -16.23
CA ASP A 54 -23.50 -21.57 -16.92
C ASP A 54 -22.95 -22.81 -17.64
N LYS A 55 -21.63 -22.84 -17.91
CA LYS A 55 -20.95 -23.94 -18.63
C LYS A 55 -20.39 -25.00 -17.71
N TYR A 56 -20.05 -24.64 -16.47
CA TYR A 56 -19.35 -25.51 -15.54
C TYR A 56 -20.02 -25.48 -14.17
N ASN A 57 -20.53 -26.64 -13.75
CA ASN A 57 -21.03 -26.85 -12.41
C ASN A 57 -19.89 -27.38 -11.51
N SER A 58 -19.85 -26.99 -10.24
CA SER A 58 -18.82 -27.44 -9.27
C SER A 58 -18.68 -28.96 -9.23
N VAL A 59 -19.79 -29.69 -9.33
CA VAL A 59 -19.80 -31.17 -9.36
C VAL A 59 -19.14 -31.71 -10.64
N SER A 60 -19.43 -31.11 -11.79
CA SER A 60 -18.83 -31.53 -13.07
C SER A 60 -17.31 -31.30 -13.12
N LEU A 61 -16.84 -30.21 -12.50
CA LEU A 61 -15.43 -29.90 -12.38
C LEU A 61 -14.72 -30.87 -11.42
N GLN A 62 -15.39 -31.26 -10.34
CA GLN A 62 -14.87 -32.25 -9.40
C GLN A 62 -14.67 -33.61 -10.07
N HIS A 63 -15.64 -34.09 -10.86
CA HIS A 63 -15.49 -35.34 -11.61
C HIS A 63 -14.30 -35.29 -12.59
N ARG A 64 -14.18 -34.21 -13.39
CA ARG A 64 -13.05 -34.04 -14.32
C ARG A 64 -11.70 -33.97 -13.61
N SER A 65 -11.63 -33.32 -12.44
CA SER A 65 -10.40 -33.26 -11.64
C SER A 65 -9.97 -34.62 -11.11
N MET A 66 -10.92 -35.53 -10.86
CA MET A 66 -10.62 -36.90 -10.43
C MET A 66 -10.18 -37.78 -11.60
N GLU A 67 -10.63 -37.50 -12.82
CA GLU A 67 -10.20 -38.19 -14.06
C GLU A 67 -8.77 -37.80 -14.48
N TRP A 68 -8.30 -36.59 -14.16
CA TRP A 68 -6.95 -36.12 -14.46
C TRP A 68 -5.89 -36.55 -13.43
N ARG A 69 -6.27 -37.42 -12.50
CA ARG A 69 -5.46 -37.84 -11.36
C ARG A 69 -4.77 -39.18 -11.59
#